data_AF-A0A174F403-F1
#
_entry.id   AF-A0A174F403-F1
#
_cell.length_a   1.000
_cell.length_b   1.000
_cell.length_c   1.000
_cell.angle_alpha   90.00
_cell.angle_beta   90.00
_cell.angle_gamma   90.00
#
_symmetry.space_group_name_H-M   'P 1'
#
loop_
_entity.id
_entity.type
_entity.pdbx_description
1 polymer ?
#
loop_
_entity_poly.entity_id
_entity_poly.type
_entity_poly.pdbx_seq_one_letter_code
_entity_poly.pdbx_strand_id
1 'polypeptide(L)'
;MASKIQISVAGFSFVKRSDEYNYKFRSSANRSKIQYLCLLRFIKKKENILSYGTTGIVKTHLATSIGIEATSKRYLTYFISCHDLIQNLRNAYNENRLEAMLKHYNKYKVLIIDEIGYLPID
;
A
#
# COMPACT_ATOMS: atom_id res chain seq x y z
N MET A 1 1.46 -13.39 18.70
CA MET A 1 2.66 -12.52 18.60
C MET A 1 3.15 -12.25 17.17
N ALA A 2 3.03 -13.18 16.21
CA ALA A 2 3.54 -12.98 14.83
C ALA A 2 2.90 -11.82 14.02
N SER A 3 1.66 -11.44 14.33
CA SER A 3 0.92 -10.43 13.56
C SER A 3 1.37 -8.98 13.77
N LYS A 4 1.98 -8.65 14.92
CA LYS A 4 2.37 -7.26 15.24
C LYS A 4 3.69 -6.87 14.55
N ILE A 5 4.63 -7.81 14.46
CA ILE A 5 5.97 -7.61 13.86
C ILE A 5 5.87 -7.46 12.34
N GLN A 6 5.00 -8.22 11.66
CA GLN A 6 4.83 -8.09 10.20
C GLN A 6 4.23 -6.74 9.79
N ILE A 7 3.32 -6.19 10.59
CA ILE A 7 2.69 -4.91 10.30
C ILE A 7 3.68 -3.74 10.50
N SER A 8 4.58 -3.81 11.48
CA SER A 8 5.60 -2.76 11.68
C SER A 8 6.65 -2.72 10.57
N VAL A 9 6.99 -3.85 9.96
CA VAL A 9 7.96 -3.93 8.84
C VAL A 9 7.38 -3.35 7.54
N ALA A 10 6.06 -3.30 7.41
CA ALA A 10 5.39 -2.83 6.19
C ALA A 10 5.31 -1.30 6.06
N GLY A 11 5.87 -0.52 7.00
CA GLY A 11 5.94 0.95 6.87
C GLY A 11 4.59 1.67 7.03
N PHE A 12 3.57 1.01 7.61
CA PHE A 12 2.29 1.67 7.85
C PHE A 12 2.44 2.78 8.91
N SER A 13 2.30 4.05 8.50
CA SER A 13 2.24 5.19 9.43
C SER A 13 1.07 5.08 10.44
N PHE A 14 0.05 4.27 10.13
CA PHE A 14 -1.07 3.99 11.03
C PHE A 14 -1.49 2.51 10.94
N VAL A 15 -1.30 1.77 12.03
CA VAL A 15 -1.83 0.41 12.21
C VAL A 15 -3.26 0.52 12.69
N LYS A 16 -4.25 0.46 11.79
CA LYS A 16 -5.64 0.25 12.16
C LYS A 16 -6.22 -0.86 11.32
N ARG A 17 -6.52 -1.98 11.96
CA ARG A 17 -7.06 -3.16 11.29
C ARG A 17 -8.48 -2.89 10.76
N SER A 18 -8.88 -3.63 9.74
CA SER A 18 -10.20 -3.50 9.11
C SER A 18 -11.37 -3.70 10.08
N ASP A 19 -11.19 -4.52 11.11
CA ASP A 19 -12.14 -4.81 12.19
C ASP A 19 -12.22 -3.70 13.26
N GLU A 20 -11.23 -2.82 13.36
CA GLU A 20 -11.17 -1.73 14.35
C GLU A 20 -11.60 -0.36 13.78
N TYR A 21 -11.89 -0.25 12.47
CA TYR A 21 -12.23 1.03 11.86
C TYR A 21 -13.74 1.25 11.72
N ASN A 22 -14.21 2.35 12.32
CA ASN A 22 -15.62 2.71 12.42
C ASN A 22 -16.23 2.99 11.03
N TYR A 23 -16.80 1.97 10.39
CA TYR A 23 -17.50 2.07 9.10
C TYR A 23 -18.78 2.93 9.13
N LYS A 24 -19.12 3.55 10.27
CA LYS A 24 -20.38 4.29 10.50
C LYS A 24 -20.65 5.45 9.53
N PHE A 25 -19.64 5.95 8.82
CA PHE A 25 -19.76 7.15 7.97
C PHE A 25 -19.53 6.95 6.47
N ARG A 26 -19.61 5.71 5.94
CA ARG A 26 -19.32 5.43 4.52
C ARG A 26 -20.46 4.70 3.82
N SER A 27 -20.75 5.13 2.59
CA SER A 27 -21.79 4.54 1.72
C SER A 27 -21.62 3.02 1.54
N SER A 28 -22.73 2.31 1.38
CA SER A 28 -22.79 0.86 1.13
C SER A 28 -21.96 0.43 -0.07
N ALA A 29 -21.90 1.26 -1.11
CA ALA A 29 -21.08 1.05 -2.31
C ALA A 29 -19.57 1.00 -2.00
N ASN A 30 -19.09 1.82 -1.06
CA ASN A 30 -17.68 1.81 -0.65
C ASN A 30 -17.30 0.54 0.13
N ARG A 31 -18.22 0.02 0.95
CA ARG A 31 -17.99 -1.23 1.70
C ARG A 31 -17.85 -2.43 0.77
N SER A 32 -18.73 -2.53 -0.24
CA SER A 32 -18.72 -3.64 -1.20
C SER A 32 -17.42 -3.66 -2.03
N LYS A 33 -16.93 -2.49 -2.45
CA LYS A 33 -15.63 -2.38 -3.15
C LYS A 33 -14.46 -2.78 -2.26
N ILE A 34 -14.43 -2.33 -0.99
CA ILE A 34 -13.39 -2.73 -0.03
C ILE A 34 -13.41 -4.24 0.17
N GLN A 35 -14.58 -4.84 0.43
CA GLN A 35 -14.72 -6.28 0.62
C GLN A 35 -14.24 -7.07 -0.61
N TYR A 36 -14.60 -6.63 -1.81
CA TYR A 36 -14.14 -7.26 -3.06
C TYR A 36 -12.61 -7.21 -3.20
N LEU A 37 -12.00 -6.05 -2.93
CA LEU A 37 -10.53 -5.88 -3.01
C LEU A 37 -9.81 -6.66 -1.89
N CYS A 38 -10.41 -6.80 -0.71
CA CYS A 38 -9.93 -7.65 0.38
C CYS A 38 -10.00 -9.16 0.06
N LEU A 39 -10.66 -9.58 -1.03
CA LEU A 39 -10.49 -10.94 -1.55
C LEU A 39 -9.08 -11.17 -2.15
N LEU A 40 -8.31 -10.09 -2.36
CA LEU A 40 -6.93 -10.10 -2.87
C LEU A 40 -6.75 -10.85 -4.20
N ARG A 41 -7.82 -10.95 -5.01
CA ARG A 41 -7.79 -11.68 -6.29
C ARG A 41 -6.80 -11.08 -7.28
N PHE A 42 -6.55 -9.76 -7.20
CA PHE A 42 -5.59 -9.05 -8.02
C PHE A 42 -4.16 -9.61 -7.89
N ILE A 43 -3.77 -10.11 -6.71
CA ILE A 43 -2.44 -10.69 -6.47
C ILE A 43 -2.24 -11.93 -7.36
N LYS A 44 -3.23 -12.83 -7.37
CA LYS A 44 -3.17 -14.05 -8.21
C LYS A 44 -3.23 -13.73 -9.69
N LYS A 45 -3.98 -12.70 -10.06
CA LYS A 45 -4.12 -12.23 -11.45
C LYS A 45 -2.97 -11.37 -11.94
N LYS A 46 -2.04 -10.97 -11.06
CA LYS A 46 -0.95 -10.03 -11.36
C LYS A 46 -1.46 -8.69 -11.91
N GLU A 47 -2.56 -8.20 -11.34
CA GLU A 47 -3.18 -6.94 -11.73
C GLU A 47 -2.76 -5.81 -10.78
N ASN A 48 -2.56 -4.61 -11.32
CA ASN A 48 -2.33 -3.40 -10.54
C ASN A 48 -3.66 -2.73 -10.19
N ILE A 49 -3.77 -2.18 -8.98
CA ILE A 49 -4.92 -1.38 -8.56
C ILE A 49 -4.53 0.09 -8.60
N LEU A 50 -5.19 0.86 -9.45
CA LEU A 50 -5.04 2.31 -9.49
C LEU A 50 -6.27 2.99 -8.90
N SER A 51 -6.08 3.85 -7.91
CA SER A 51 -7.16 4.63 -7.28
C SER A 51 -6.99 6.12 -7.56
N TYR A 52 -7.82 6.67 -8.44
CA TYR A 52 -7.87 8.10 -8.78
C TYR A 52 -9.19 8.75 -8.28
N GLY A 53 -9.30 10.08 -8.29
CA GLY A 53 -10.46 10.83 -7.75
C GLY A 53 -10.12 11.81 -6.61
N THR A 54 -11.13 12.43 -5.99
CA THR A 54 -10.97 13.47 -4.95
C THR A 54 -10.01 13.05 -3.83
N THR A 55 -9.23 14.02 -3.37
CA THR A 55 -8.12 13.85 -2.43
C THR A 55 -8.62 13.56 -1.01
N GLY A 56 -7.84 12.81 -0.24
CA GLY A 56 -7.99 12.72 1.21
C GLY A 56 -8.80 11.52 1.74
N ILE A 57 -8.17 10.78 2.66
CA ILE A 57 -8.72 9.74 3.58
C ILE A 57 -9.25 8.47 2.91
N VAL A 58 -10.06 8.56 1.85
CA VAL A 58 -10.77 7.40 1.28
C VAL A 58 -9.82 6.41 0.61
N LYS A 59 -8.84 6.92 -0.15
CA LYS A 59 -7.89 6.12 -0.95
C LYS A 59 -6.81 5.49 -0.08
N THR A 60 -6.15 6.28 0.76
CA THR A 60 -5.17 5.78 1.73
C THR A 60 -5.82 4.73 2.63
N HIS A 61 -7.04 4.95 3.11
CA HIS A 61 -7.75 3.96 3.92
C HIS A 61 -8.02 2.64 3.15
N LEU A 62 -8.40 2.73 1.87
CA LEU A 62 -8.56 1.54 1.04
C LEU A 62 -7.23 0.79 0.88
N ALA A 63 -6.16 1.51 0.56
CA ALA A 63 -4.83 0.95 0.39
C ALA A 63 -4.33 0.28 1.68
N THR A 64 -4.48 0.94 2.84
CA THR A 64 -4.15 0.37 4.15
C THR A 64 -4.97 -0.87 4.47
N SER A 65 -6.28 -0.87 4.20
CA SER A 65 -7.15 -2.04 4.44
C SER A 65 -6.71 -3.25 3.61
N ILE A 66 -6.41 -3.02 2.33
CA ILE A 66 -5.88 -4.07 1.43
C ILE A 66 -4.52 -4.56 1.94
N GLY A 67 -3.64 -3.66 2.36
CA GLY A 67 -2.31 -4.01 2.84
C GLY A 67 -2.33 -4.83 4.14
N ILE A 68 -3.22 -4.48 5.07
CA ILE A 68 -3.43 -5.26 6.30
C ILE A 68 -3.98 -6.64 5.98
N GLU A 69 -4.96 -6.74 5.08
CA GLU A 69 -5.52 -8.03 4.67
C GLU A 69 -4.51 -8.88 3.89
N ALA A 70 -3.65 -8.27 3.07
CA ALA A 70 -2.54 -8.98 2.42
C ALA A 70 -1.53 -9.52 3.44
N THR A 71 -1.18 -8.70 4.42
CA THR A 71 -0.28 -9.08 5.52
C THR A 71 -0.89 -10.19 6.38
N SER A 72 -2.20 -10.14 6.66
CA SER A 72 -2.91 -11.18 7.43
C SER A 72 -2.84 -12.56 6.74
N LYS A 73 -2.84 -12.57 5.41
CA LYS A 73 -2.64 -13.77 4.57
C LYS A 73 -1.17 -14.08 4.26
N ARG A 74 -0.24 -13.48 5.01
CA ARG A 74 1.22 -13.68 4.94
C ARG A 74 1.86 -13.23 3.61
N TYR A 75 1.21 -12.35 2.86
CA TYR A 75 1.88 -11.68 1.73
C TYR A 75 2.81 -10.60 2.26
N LEU A 76 4.08 -10.64 1.82
CA LEU A 76 5.02 -9.55 2.05
C LEU A 76 4.47 -8.28 1.42
N THR A 77 4.17 -7.29 2.25
CA THR A 77 3.51 -6.05 1.88
C THR A 77 4.37 -4.87 2.33
N TYR A 78 4.46 -3.83 1.51
CA TYR A 78 5.22 -2.63 1.82
C TYR A 78 4.45 -1.38 1.42
N PHE A 79 4.43 -0.39 2.29
CA PHE A 79 3.80 0.90 2.08
C PHE A 79 4.88 1.98 1.94
N ILE A 80 4.76 2.84 0.94
CA ILE A 80 5.67 3.97 0.72
C ILE A 80 4.93 5.14 0.05
N SER A 81 5.33 6.38 0.35
CA SER A 81 4.87 7.52 -0.43
C SER A 81 5.53 7.51 -1.81
N CYS A 82 4.87 8.07 -2.82
CA CYS A 82 5.46 8.18 -4.15
C CYS A 82 6.72 9.07 -4.14
N HIS A 83 6.71 10.12 -3.32
CA HIS A 83 7.87 11.00 -3.10
C HIS A 83 9.08 10.20 -2.58
N ASP A 84 8.92 9.46 -1.48
CA ASP A 84 10.01 8.70 -0.87
C ASP A 84 10.50 7.59 -1.80
N LEU A 85 9.60 6.94 -2.55
CA LEU A 85 9.98 5.93 -3.54
C LEU A 85 10.91 6.54 -4.58
N ILE A 86 10.55 7.69 -5.15
CA ILE A 86 11.35 8.38 -6.16
C ILE A 86 12.68 8.85 -5.57
N GLN A 87 12.68 9.45 -4.38
CA GLN A 87 13.92 9.88 -3.72
C GLN A 87 14.85 8.69 -3.45
N ASN A 88 14.33 7.58 -2.94
CA ASN A 88 15.11 6.36 -2.71
C ASN A 88 15.71 5.80 -4.01
N LEU A 89 14.95 5.81 -5.11
CA LEU A 89 15.43 5.35 -6.42
C LEU A 89 16.47 6.31 -7.02
N ARG A 90 16.27 7.64 -6.90
CA ARG A 90 17.23 8.66 -7.36
C ARG A 90 18.56 8.56 -6.60
N ASN A 91 18.51 8.47 -5.27
CA ASN A 91 19.70 8.30 -4.45
C ASN A 91 20.43 6.99 -4.79
N ALA A 92 19.68 5.88 -4.92
CA ALA A 92 20.25 4.61 -5.32
C ALA A 92 20.89 4.65 -6.72
N TYR A 93 20.34 5.41 -7.65
CA TYR A 93 20.93 5.63 -8.97
C TYR A 93 22.25 6.40 -8.87
N ASN A 94 22.28 7.51 -8.14
CA ASN A 94 23.48 8.33 -7.95
C ASN A 94 24.61 7.57 -7.23
N GLU A 95 24.25 6.63 -6.36
CA GLU A 95 25.17 5.76 -5.62
C GLU A 95 25.50 4.44 -6.35
N ASN A 96 25.12 4.28 -7.62
CA ASN A 96 25.33 3.05 -8.42
C ASN A 96 24.77 1.75 -7.78
N ARG A 97 23.70 1.86 -6.98
CA ARG A 97 23.02 0.75 -6.31
C ARG A 97 21.55 0.59 -6.72
N LEU A 98 21.15 1.15 -7.87
CA LEU A 98 19.77 1.12 -8.35
C LEU A 98 19.23 -0.31 -8.45
N GLU A 99 20.00 -1.25 -8.99
CA GLU A 99 19.56 -2.64 -9.15
C GLU A 99 19.24 -3.30 -7.79
N ALA A 100 20.07 -3.05 -6.77
CA ALA A 100 19.82 -3.54 -5.42
C ALA A 100 18.53 -2.93 -4.83
N MET A 101 18.26 -1.65 -5.11
CA MET A 101 17.05 -0.98 -4.65
C MET A 101 15.79 -1.50 -5.36
N LEU A 102 15.86 -1.75 -6.67
CA LEU A 102 14.77 -2.38 -7.42
C LEU A 102 14.49 -3.80 -6.91
N LYS A 103 15.54 -4.59 -6.67
CA LYS A 103 15.43 -5.92 -6.03
C LYS A 103 14.78 -5.84 -4.65
N HIS A 104 15.10 -4.80 -3.86
CA HIS A 104 14.48 -4.58 -2.56
C HIS A 104 12.95 -4.42 -2.69
N TYR A 105 12.45 -3.62 -3.64
CA TYR A 105 11.01 -3.43 -3.79
C TYR A 105 10.31 -4.61 -4.46
N ASN A 106 10.98 -5.30 -5.39
CA ASN A 106 10.42 -6.45 -6.11
C ASN A 106 10.16 -7.69 -5.20
N LYS A 107 10.73 -7.74 -4.00
CA LYS A 107 10.50 -8.84 -3.05
C LYS A 107 9.09 -8.83 -2.44
N TYR A 108 8.43 -7.66 -2.42
CA TYR A 108 7.10 -7.52 -1.84
C TYR A 108 6.04 -7.95 -2.84
N LYS A 109 5.10 -8.81 -2.42
CA LYS A 109 3.97 -9.23 -3.25
C LYS A 109 2.91 -8.15 -3.41
N VAL A 110 2.85 -7.24 -2.45
CA VAL A 110 1.98 -6.05 -2.51
C VAL A 110 2.82 -4.84 -2.17
N LEU A 111 3.09 -3.99 -3.17
CA LEU A 111 3.72 -2.69 -2.98
C LEU A 111 2.65 -1.61 -3.09
N ILE A 112 2.40 -0.90 -2.00
CA ILE A 112 1.44 0.20 -1.93
C ILE A 112 2.22 1.50 -2.06
N ILE A 113 1.86 2.28 -3.08
CA ILE A 113 2.45 3.60 -3.35
C ILE A 113 1.34 4.63 -3.19
N ASP A 114 1.41 5.44 -2.13
CA ASP A 114 0.44 6.50 -1.88
C ASP A 114 0.93 7.85 -2.42
N GLU A 115 0.06 8.85 -2.47
CA GLU A 115 0.42 10.25 -2.74
C GLU A 115 1.06 10.51 -4.11
N ILE A 116 0.80 9.65 -5.11
CA ILE A 116 1.31 9.78 -6.49
C ILE A 116 0.99 11.14 -7.12
N GLY A 117 -0.09 11.81 -6.70
CA GLY A 117 -0.55 13.09 -7.25
C GLY A 117 0.12 14.35 -6.70
N TYR A 118 1.10 14.23 -5.78
CA TYR A 118 1.74 15.39 -5.12
C TYR A 118 3.18 15.67 -5.57
N LEU A 119 3.65 15.01 -6.63
CA LEU A 119 4.99 15.27 -7.15
C LEU A 119 5.01 16.62 -7.88
N PRO A 120 5.97 17.52 -7.56
CA PRO A 120 6.26 18.64 -8.44
C PRO A 120 6.68 18.08 -9.81
N ILE A 121 6.01 18.57 -10.85
CA ILE A 121 6.44 18.36 -12.22
C ILE A 121 7.57 19.37 -12.42
N ASP A 122 8.80 18.93 -12.17
CA ASP A 122 10.00 19.63 -12.62
C ASP A 122 10.36 19.14 -14.03
#